data_AF-A0A7X6A7F8-F1
#
_entry.id   AF-A0A7X6A7F8-F1
#
_cell.length_a   1.000
_cell.length_b   1.000
_cell.length_c   1.000
_cell.angle_alpha   90.00
_cell.angle_beta   90.00
_cell.angle_gamma   90.00
#
_symmetry.space_group_name_H-M   'P 1'
#
loop_
_entity.id
_entity.type
_entity.pdbx_description
1 polymer ?
#
loop_
_entity_poly.entity_id
_entity_poly.type
_entity_poly.pdbx_seq_one_letter_code
_entity_poly.pdbx_strand_id
1 'polypeptide(L)'
;RAQNRGSRERPVFVGHNAVFDWAYVAYYYPHYGLSNPFGYKGIDSKSLAMGRLGLPWTKTSKENLQQLLSLPEQDPARIHRADYDAWYQALILKALLEKE
;
A
#
# COMPACT_ATOMS: atom_id res chain seq x y z
N ARG A 1 -17.76 5.53 -11.18
CA ARG A 1 -17.08 4.81 -10.08
C ARG A 1 -17.97 3.66 -9.68
N ALA A 2 -17.56 2.41 -9.88
CA ALA A 2 -18.28 1.28 -9.32
C ALA A 2 -18.29 1.44 -7.79
N GLN A 3 -19.46 1.46 -7.17
CA GLN A 3 -19.56 1.40 -5.72
C GLN A 3 -18.92 0.09 -5.26
N ASN A 4 -17.92 0.16 -4.38
CA ASN A 4 -17.49 -0.99 -3.59
C ASN A 4 -18.70 -1.47 -2.80
N ARG A 5 -19.45 -2.42 -3.36
CA ARG A 5 -20.49 -3.14 -2.62
C ARG A 5 -19.77 -3.93 -1.52
N GLY A 6 -20.28 -3.88 -0.30
CA GLY A 6 -19.71 -4.68 0.79
C GLY A 6 -19.68 -6.14 0.39
N SER A 7 -18.48 -6.71 0.23
CA SER A 7 -18.32 -8.16 0.12
C SER A 7 -18.37 -8.75 1.52
N ARG A 8 -18.73 -10.03 1.64
CA ARG A 8 -18.63 -10.76 2.92
C ARG A 8 -17.19 -11.16 3.25
N GLU A 9 -16.23 -10.78 2.41
CA GLU A 9 -14.83 -11.15 2.58
C GLU A 9 -14.15 -10.23 3.59
N ARG A 10 -13.09 -10.74 4.20
CA ARG A 10 -12.31 -9.98 5.15
C ARG A 10 -11.45 -8.96 4.39
N PRO A 11 -11.50 -7.66 4.72
CA PRO A 11 -10.65 -6.68 4.07
C PRO A 11 -9.19 -6.93 4.41
N VAL A 12 -8.30 -6.70 3.45
CA VAL A 12 -6.85 -6.81 3.59
C VAL A 12 -6.26 -5.41 3.68
N PHE A 13 -5.46 -5.15 4.71
CA PHE A 13 -4.69 -3.91 4.80
C PHE A 13 -3.50 -3.98 3.85
N VAL A 14 -3.34 -2.98 2.99
CA VAL A 14 -2.21 -2.89 2.06
C VAL A 14 -1.59 -1.51 2.15
N GLY A 15 -0.26 -1.47 2.18
CA GLY A 15 0.49 -0.21 2.23
C GLY A 15 1.90 -0.36 1.67
N HIS A 16 2.58 0.76 1.48
CA HIS A 16 3.98 0.82 1.10
C HIS A 16 4.81 1.25 2.30
N ASN A 17 5.52 0.29 2.91
CA ASN A 17 5.96 0.32 4.31
C ASN A 17 4.80 0.07 5.30
N ALA A 18 3.91 -0.87 4.96
CA ALA A 18 2.68 -1.18 5.67
C ALA A 18 2.89 -1.50 7.15
N VAL A 19 4.07 -1.98 7.57
CA VAL A 19 4.37 -2.25 8.98
C VAL A 19 4.21 -0.99 9.84
N PHE A 20 4.64 0.16 9.33
CA PHE A 20 4.52 1.43 10.04
C PHE A 20 3.06 1.88 10.12
N ASP A 21 2.38 1.98 8.98
CA ASP A 21 0.97 2.39 8.92
C ASP A 21 0.05 1.44 9.71
N TRP A 22 0.33 0.13 9.67
CA TRP A 22 -0.45 -0.87 10.37
C TRP A 22 -0.36 -0.72 11.90
N ALA A 23 0.78 -0.28 12.44
CA ALA A 23 0.91 -0.05 13.87
C ALA A 23 -0.09 1.03 14.36
N TYR A 24 -0.30 2.08 13.58
CA TYR A 24 -1.31 3.11 13.88
C TYR A 24 -2.73 2.57 13.77
N VAL A 25 -3.02 1.76 12.75
CA VAL A 25 -4.34 1.10 12.60
C VAL A 25 -4.60 0.15 13.78
N ALA A 26 -3.63 -0.67 14.15
CA ALA A 26 -3.73 -1.60 15.26
C ALA A 26 -3.90 -0.88 16.61
N TYR A 27 -3.32 0.32 16.77
CA TYR A 27 -3.46 1.14 17.98
C TYR A 27 -4.79 1.89 18.03
N TYR A 28 -5.13 2.66 16.98
CA TYR A 28 -6.22 3.62 17.06
C TYR A 28 -7.61 2.99 17.04
N TYR A 29 -7.80 1.86 16.35
CA TYR A 29 -9.08 1.15 16.39
C TYR A 29 -9.51 0.80 17.83
N PRO A 30 -8.73 0.02 18.60
CA PRO A 30 -9.09 -0.28 19.98
C PRO A 30 -9.04 0.94 20.89
N HIS A 31 -8.16 1.93 20.64
CA HIS A 31 -8.15 3.20 21.39
C HIS A 31 -9.51 3.92 21.35
N TYR A 32 -10.23 3.83 20.22
CA TYR A 32 -11.58 4.39 20.06
C TYR A 32 -12.72 3.36 20.25
N GLY A 33 -12.44 2.20 20.86
CA GLY A 33 -13.46 1.18 21.12
C GLY A 33 -13.96 0.44 19.88
N LEU A 34 -13.21 0.49 18.78
CA LEU A 34 -13.53 -0.17 17.51
C LEU A 34 -12.69 -1.45 17.34
N SER A 35 -13.26 -2.44 16.67
CA SER A 35 -12.49 -3.62 16.24
C SER A 35 -11.71 -3.32 14.97
N ASN A 36 -10.42 -3.67 14.93
CA ASN A 36 -9.61 -3.54 13.71
C ASN A 36 -10.14 -4.51 12.62
N PRO A 37 -10.70 -4.00 11.51
CA PRO A 37 -11.35 -4.84 10.51
C PRO A 37 -10.33 -5.66 9.69
N PHE A 38 -9.08 -5.21 9.62
CA PHE A 38 -8.05 -5.82 8.77
C PHE A 38 -7.34 -7.00 9.45
N GLY A 39 -7.30 -7.04 10.78
CA GLY A 39 -6.46 -7.98 11.52
C GLY A 39 -4.96 -7.74 11.30
N TYR A 40 -4.15 -8.79 11.44
CA TYR A 40 -2.68 -8.73 11.40
C TYR A 40 -2.05 -9.23 10.08
N LYS A 41 -2.87 -9.62 9.09
CA LYS A 41 -2.41 -10.23 7.83
C LYS A 41 -2.39 -9.20 6.70
N GLY A 42 -1.61 -8.14 6.87
CA GLY A 42 -1.46 -7.09 5.85
C GLY A 42 -0.50 -7.49 4.72
N ILE A 43 -0.58 -6.79 3.60
CA ILE A 43 0.38 -6.89 2.49
C ILE A 43 1.27 -5.64 2.52
N ASP A 44 2.58 -5.87 2.65
CA ASP A 44 3.59 -4.83 2.49
C ASP A 44 4.10 -4.80 1.05
N SER A 45 3.69 -3.78 0.29
CA SER A 45 4.06 -3.67 -1.14
C SER A 45 5.57 -3.47 -1.34
N LYS A 46 6.29 -3.00 -0.33
CA LYS A 46 7.74 -2.79 -0.38
C LYS A 46 8.50 -4.12 -0.34
N SER A 47 8.09 -5.01 0.58
CA SER A 47 8.57 -6.39 0.68
C SER A 47 8.14 -7.22 -0.54
N LEU A 48 6.92 -7.01 -1.03
CA LEU A 48 6.46 -7.62 -2.27
C LEU A 48 7.33 -7.20 -3.45
N ALA A 49 7.66 -5.91 -3.58
CA ALA A 49 8.54 -5.42 -4.63
C ALA A 49 9.94 -6.04 -4.55
N MET A 50 10.50 -6.18 -3.35
CA MET A 50 11.79 -6.83 -3.12
C MET A 50 11.83 -8.23 -3.73
N GLY A 51 10.81 -9.06 -3.42
CA GLY A 51 10.71 -10.42 -3.95
C GLY A 51 10.33 -10.49 -5.42
N ARG A 52 9.37 -9.68 -5.86
CA ARG A 52 8.82 -9.71 -7.23
C ARG A 52 9.79 -9.20 -8.29
N LEU A 53 10.65 -8.26 -7.90
CA LEU A 53 11.61 -7.60 -8.80
C LEU A 53 13.07 -8.05 -8.56
N GLY A 54 13.34 -8.86 -7.53
CA GLY A 54 14.69 -9.32 -7.21
C GLY A 54 15.65 -8.20 -6.80
N LEU A 55 15.16 -7.17 -6.11
CA LEU A 55 15.92 -5.96 -5.76
C LEU A 55 16.24 -5.95 -4.27
N PRO A 56 17.32 -5.30 -3.81
CA PRO A 56 17.54 -5.08 -2.39
C PRO A 56 16.49 -4.13 -1.80
N TRP A 57 16.19 -4.28 -0.51
CA TRP A 57 15.22 -3.43 0.22
C TRP A 57 15.45 -1.92 0.02
N THR A 58 16.70 -1.47 -0.01
CA THR A 58 17.05 -0.05 -0.20
C THR A 58 16.64 0.53 -1.56
N LYS A 59 16.31 -0.32 -2.54
CA LYS A 59 15.87 0.07 -3.89
C LYS A 59 14.36 -0.01 -4.09
N THR A 60 13.59 -0.28 -3.04
CA THR A 60 12.13 -0.42 -3.11
C THR A 60 11.37 0.85 -2.73
N SER A 61 12.01 2.03 -2.75
CA SER A 61 11.30 3.29 -2.50
C SER A 61 10.29 3.60 -3.62
N LYS A 62 9.26 4.40 -3.32
CA LYS A 62 8.24 4.79 -4.32
C LYS A 62 8.85 5.42 -5.57
N GLU A 63 9.90 6.22 -5.41
CA GLU A 63 10.59 6.92 -6.50
C GLU A 63 11.35 5.96 -7.42
N ASN A 64 12.01 4.96 -6.84
CA ASN A 64 12.66 3.91 -7.63
C ASN A 64 11.62 3.03 -8.32
N LEU A 65 10.56 2.65 -7.60
CA LEU A 65 9.49 1.82 -8.16
C LEU A 65 8.70 2.54 -9.26
N GLN A 66 8.55 3.86 -9.19
CA GLN A 66 7.99 4.66 -10.28
C GLN A 66 8.72 4.37 -11.60
N GLN A 67 10.06 4.44 -11.59
CA GLN A 67 10.86 4.21 -12.78
C GLN A 67 10.82 2.73 -13.23
N LEU A 68 11.03 1.82 -12.29
CA LEU A 68 11.11 0.37 -12.56
C LEU A 68 9.80 -0.26 -13.03
N LEU A 69 8.67 0.34 -12.67
CA LEU A 69 7.33 -0.11 -13.04
C LEU A 69 6.68 0.80 -14.09
N SER A 70 7.43 1.76 -14.63
CA SER A 70 6.95 2.71 -15.65
C SER A 70 5.65 3.42 -15.25
N LEU A 71 5.56 3.83 -13.98
CA LEU A 71 4.39 4.54 -13.44
C LEU A 71 4.46 6.04 -13.77
N PRO A 72 3.31 6.75 -13.77
CA PRO A 72 3.28 8.20 -13.94
C PRO A 72 4.14 8.91 -12.90
N GLU A 73 4.72 10.05 -13.26
CA GLU A 73 5.45 10.88 -12.29
C GLU A 73 4.53 11.32 -11.14
N GLN A 74 5.07 11.31 -9.92
CA GLN A 74 4.37 11.86 -8.77
C GLN A 74 4.28 13.40 -8.88
N ASP A 75 3.11 13.94 -8.56
CA ASP A 75 2.85 15.38 -8.50
C ASP A 75 3.44 15.96 -7.20
N PRO A 76 4.50 16.79 -7.27
CA PRO A 76 5.17 17.33 -6.08
C PRO A 76 4.28 18.21 -5.21
N ALA A 77 3.18 18.76 -5.75
CA ALA A 77 2.23 19.55 -4.96
C ALA A 77 1.26 18.66 -4.15
N ARG A 78 1.24 17.35 -4.39
CA ARG A 78 0.28 16.42 -3.79
C ARG A 78 0.92 15.31 -2.95
N ILE A 79 2.22 15.08 -3.09
CA ILE A 79 2.96 14.18 -2.20
C ILE A 79 2.76 14.59 -0.73
N HIS A 80 2.78 13.61 0.18
CA HIS A 80 2.47 13.77 1.60
C HIS A 80 0.98 14.03 1.92
N ARG A 81 0.10 14.06 0.91
CA ARG A 81 -1.33 13.90 1.14
C ARG A 81 -1.68 12.42 1.16
N ALA A 82 -2.28 11.97 2.26
CA ALA A 82 -2.63 10.56 2.47
C ALA A 82 -3.50 9.97 1.36
N ASP A 83 -4.44 10.73 0.79
CA ASP A 83 -5.32 10.27 -0.29
C ASP A 83 -4.56 10.06 -1.60
N TYR A 84 -3.64 10.97 -1.92
CA TYR A 84 -2.78 10.87 -3.10
C TYR A 84 -1.75 9.74 -2.95
N ASP A 85 -1.10 9.65 -1.79
CA ASP A 85 -0.16 8.58 -1.50
C ASP A 85 -0.84 7.20 -1.57
N ALA A 86 -2.03 7.04 -0.98
CA ALA A 86 -2.79 5.78 -1.07
C ALA A 86 -3.14 5.41 -2.52
N TRP A 87 -3.56 6.38 -3.33
CA TRP A 87 -3.80 6.16 -4.76
C TRP A 87 -2.53 5.73 -5.50
N TYR A 88 -1.40 6.38 -5.27
CA TYR A 88 -0.14 6.05 -5.93
C TYR A 88 0.39 4.68 -5.49
N GLN A 89 0.27 4.35 -4.20
CA GLN A 89 0.60 3.01 -3.68
C GLN A 89 -0.27 1.92 -4.31
N ALA A 90 -1.53 2.21 -4.63
CA ALA A 90 -2.39 1.27 -5.36
C ALA A 90 -1.90 1.02 -6.79
N LEU A 91 -1.33 2.03 -7.47
CA LEU A 91 -0.69 1.84 -8.78
C LEU A 91 0.53 0.92 -8.68
N ILE A 92 1.39 1.12 -7.66
CA ILE A 92 2.54 0.27 -7.40
C ILE A 92 2.08 -1.18 -7.17
N LEU A 93 1.10 -1.40 -6.29
CA LEU A 93 0.58 -2.74 -6.01
C LEU A 93 0.04 -3.40 -7.28
N LYS A 94 -0.78 -2.68 -8.05
CA LYS A 94 -1.35 -3.18 -9.30
C LYS A 94 -0.25 -3.64 -10.26
N ALA A 95 0.75 -2.79 -10.50
CA ALA A 95 1.86 -3.11 -11.39
C ALA A 95 2.71 -4.30 -10.90
N LEU A 96 2.87 -4.48 -9.59
CA LEU A 96 3.57 -5.64 -9.03
C LEU A 96 2.78 -6.95 -9.21
N LEU A 97 1.45 -6.91 -9.09
CA LEU A 97 0.57 -8.07 -9.26
C LEU A 97 0.41 -8.48 -10.72
N GLU A 98 0.42 -7.52 -11.65
CA GLU A 98 0.26 -7.76 -13.09
C GLU A 98 1.57 -8.10 -13.81
N LYS A 99 2.72 -7.95 -13.13
CA LYS A 99 4.01 -8.35 -13.71
C LYS A 99 4.01 -9.87 -13.89
N GLU A 100 4.52 -10.35 -15.03
CA GLU A 100 4.83 -11.77 -15.31
C GLU A 100 6.27 -12.13 -14.93
#